data_AF-A0A7S4BR27-F1
#
_entry.id   AF-A0A7S4BR27-F1
#
_cell.length_a   1.000
_cell.length_b   1.000
_cell.length_c   1.000
_cell.angle_alpha   90.00
_cell.angle_beta   90.00
_cell.angle_gamma   90.00
#
_symmetry.space_group_name_H-M   'P 1'
#
loop_
_entity.id
_entity.type
_entity.pdbx_description
1 polymer ?
#
loop_
_entity_poly.entity_id
_entity_poly.type
_entity_poly.pdbx_seq_one_letter_code
_entity_poly.pdbx_strand_id
1 'polypeptide(L)'
;QVGIEGGKGAEANAVDGGCDVCGGFVKDQSLRTGYRDGCLSFERWAELSAFCRAVGCSLLFTVNALAGRSRTPCEPAVNCRLTKPAPACCTDYRGGWDGRNAAALLRHAAARRDPVAAVAFGNELGGARAIEARLGADVYAQGIAQLRDIVNDAWPDAETRPLVIAPNIQIDAQDDAAWLAGLVHEAPFLKIVTHHLYPLGPGNFSKVE
;
A
#
# COMPACT_ATOMS: atom_id res chain seq x y z
N GLN A 1 5.39 3.42 -5.67
CA GLN A 1 5.08 2.39 -4.64
C GLN A 1 5.85 1.14 -5.00
N VAL A 2 6.25 0.36 -4.01
CA VAL A 2 7.22 -0.73 -4.17
C VAL A 2 6.57 -2.00 -4.74
N GLY A 3 7.17 -2.58 -5.78
CA GLY A 3 6.89 -3.92 -6.30
C GLY A 3 7.85 -4.97 -5.72
N ILE A 4 7.75 -6.24 -6.11
CA ILE A 4 8.49 -7.35 -5.50
C ILE A 4 9.00 -8.28 -6.60
N GLU A 5 10.29 -8.63 -6.55
CA GLU A 5 10.93 -9.53 -7.51
C GLU A 5 11.10 -10.95 -6.92
N GLY A 6 10.80 -11.97 -7.72
CA GLY A 6 10.94 -13.37 -7.37
C GLY A 6 12.37 -13.88 -7.51
N GLY A 7 12.96 -14.39 -6.42
CA GLY A 7 14.26 -15.06 -6.43
C GLY A 7 14.20 -16.45 -7.09
N LYS A 8 15.21 -16.76 -7.92
CA LYS A 8 15.39 -18.07 -8.59
C LYS A 8 15.49 -19.21 -7.58
N GLY A 9 14.56 -20.16 -7.66
CA GLY A 9 14.61 -21.41 -6.91
C GLY A 9 13.63 -22.44 -7.45
N ALA A 10 14.14 -23.29 -8.36
CA ALA A 10 13.63 -24.57 -8.86
C ALA A 10 12.17 -24.67 -9.38
N GLU A 11 12.08 -24.96 -10.68
CA GLU A 11 10.92 -25.47 -11.43
C GLU A 11 9.70 -24.54 -11.57
N ALA A 12 9.74 -23.66 -12.57
CA ALA A 12 8.51 -23.21 -13.23
C ALA A 12 8.79 -22.97 -14.72
N ASN A 13 8.04 -23.69 -15.55
CA ASN A 13 7.97 -23.50 -16.99
C ASN A 13 7.60 -22.06 -17.34
N ALA A 14 8.19 -21.60 -18.43
CA ALA A 14 8.17 -20.26 -18.98
C ALA A 14 6.78 -19.60 -19.03
N VAL A 15 6.72 -18.36 -18.51
CA VAL A 15 5.99 -17.28 -19.16
C VAL A 15 6.96 -16.12 -19.30
N ASP A 16 7.20 -15.77 -20.56
CA ASP A 16 8.15 -14.78 -21.06
C ASP A 16 7.77 -13.37 -20.58
N GLY A 17 8.74 -12.70 -19.96
CA GLY A 17 8.59 -11.39 -19.32
C GLY A 17 9.80 -11.13 -18.43
N GLY A 18 10.85 -10.59 -19.04
CA GLY A 18 12.21 -10.50 -18.49
C GLY A 18 12.31 -10.11 -17.01
N CYS A 19 13.18 -10.81 -16.30
CA CYS A 19 13.66 -10.43 -14.97
C CYS A 19 14.42 -9.10 -15.07
N ASP A 20 13.72 -7.99 -14.90
CA ASP A 20 14.34 -6.68 -14.64
C ASP A 20 14.90 -6.66 -13.21
N VAL A 21 16.18 -6.32 -13.10
CA VAL A 21 16.88 -6.07 -11.83
C VAL A 21 16.00 -5.23 -10.91
N CYS A 22 15.73 -5.71 -9.68
CA CYS A 22 15.02 -4.98 -8.63
C CYS A 22 15.59 -3.56 -8.40
N GLY A 23 15.03 -2.59 -9.12
CA GLY A 23 15.48 -1.20 -9.10
C GLY A 23 15.03 -0.45 -7.85
N GLY A 24 15.78 0.59 -7.50
CA GLY A 24 15.38 1.56 -6.48
C GLY A 24 14.24 2.47 -6.94
N PHE A 25 13.80 3.37 -6.05
CA PHE A 25 12.85 4.41 -6.41
C PHE A 25 13.42 5.34 -7.49
N VAL A 26 12.61 5.65 -8.50
CA VAL A 26 12.93 6.61 -9.56
C VAL A 26 12.28 7.94 -9.22
N LYS A 27 13.03 9.04 -9.28
CA LYS A 27 12.46 10.39 -9.08
C LYS A 27 11.48 10.72 -10.20
N ASP A 28 10.29 11.17 -9.83
CA ASP A 28 9.28 11.66 -10.76
C ASP A 28 8.48 12.80 -10.11
N GLN A 29 8.81 14.02 -10.48
CA GLN A 29 8.17 15.23 -9.93
C GLN A 29 6.76 15.47 -10.50
N SER A 30 6.31 14.69 -11.48
CA SER A 30 4.91 14.74 -11.93
C SER A 30 3.96 14.03 -10.97
N LEU A 31 4.48 13.25 -10.01
CA LEU A 31 3.71 12.55 -8.98
C LEU A 31 3.72 13.33 -7.66
N ARG A 32 2.69 13.11 -6.83
CA ARG A 32 2.54 13.85 -5.57
C ARG A 32 3.63 13.49 -4.58
N THR A 33 3.95 12.20 -4.48
CA THR A 33 5.05 11.66 -3.67
C THR A 33 6.43 11.99 -4.21
N GLY A 34 6.56 12.31 -5.50
CA GLY A 34 7.82 12.65 -6.14
C GLY A 34 8.65 11.45 -6.60
N TYR A 35 8.11 10.24 -6.48
CA TYR A 35 8.79 8.99 -6.81
C TYR A 35 7.85 8.02 -7.49
N ARG A 36 8.36 7.32 -8.49
CA ARG A 36 7.74 6.16 -9.10
C ARG A 36 8.62 4.93 -8.93
N ASP A 37 8.07 3.80 -9.31
CA ASP A 37 8.76 2.51 -9.27
C ASP A 37 9.26 2.20 -7.84
N GLY A 38 10.26 1.33 -7.76
CA GLY A 38 10.81 0.79 -6.51
C GLY A 38 10.47 -0.69 -6.38
N CYS A 39 11.43 -1.46 -5.88
CA CYS A 39 11.30 -2.88 -5.71
C CYS A 39 11.86 -3.35 -4.35
N LEU A 40 11.21 -4.34 -3.75
CA LEU A 40 11.64 -5.08 -2.56
C LEU A 40 11.90 -6.52 -2.98
N SER A 41 13.17 -6.94 -2.99
CA SER A 41 13.50 -8.34 -3.28
C SER A 41 13.13 -9.26 -2.12
N PHE A 42 12.96 -10.55 -2.39
CA PHE A 42 12.78 -11.55 -1.33
C PHE A 42 13.98 -11.63 -0.38
N GLU A 43 15.19 -11.34 -0.84
CA GLU A 43 16.38 -11.25 0.01
C GLU A 43 16.24 -10.12 1.04
N ARG A 44 15.82 -8.93 0.60
CA ARG A 44 15.57 -7.79 1.49
C ARG A 44 14.41 -8.07 2.46
N TRP A 45 13.36 -8.75 2.00
CA TRP A 45 12.30 -9.22 2.89
C TRP A 45 12.81 -10.19 3.95
N ALA A 46 13.67 -11.14 3.57
CA ALA A 46 14.26 -12.11 4.48
C ALA A 46 15.16 -11.43 5.53
N GLU A 47 15.97 -10.44 5.12
CA GLU A 47 16.78 -9.62 6.02
C GLU A 47 15.90 -8.87 7.04
N LEU A 48 14.84 -8.20 6.58
CA LEU A 48 13.89 -7.50 7.44
C LEU A 48 13.23 -8.45 8.44
N SER A 49 12.80 -9.63 7.97
CA SER A 49 12.16 -10.64 8.81
C SER A 49 13.10 -11.29 9.82
N ALA A 50 14.37 -11.48 9.44
CA ALA A 50 15.40 -11.99 10.34
C ALA A 50 15.73 -10.99 11.45
N PHE A 51 15.88 -9.70 11.09
CA PHE A 51 16.05 -8.63 12.07
C PHE A 51 14.87 -8.61 13.05
N CYS A 52 13.64 -8.67 12.55
CA CYS A 52 12.47 -8.62 13.42
C CYS A 52 12.41 -9.78 14.41
N ARG A 53 12.74 -11.01 13.96
CA ARG A 53 12.87 -12.18 14.84
C ARG A 53 13.94 -11.97 15.91
N ALA A 54 15.11 -11.43 15.53
CA ALA A 54 16.23 -11.24 16.45
C ALA A 54 15.89 -10.27 17.59
N VAL A 55 15.04 -9.26 17.33
CA VAL A 55 14.61 -8.28 18.33
C VAL A 55 13.26 -8.61 18.97
N GLY A 56 12.66 -9.76 18.63
CA GLY A 56 11.38 -10.20 19.18
C GLY A 56 10.17 -9.37 18.73
N CYS A 57 10.23 -8.70 17.58
CA CYS A 57 9.08 -7.98 17.04
C CYS A 57 8.15 -8.86 16.20
N SER A 58 6.98 -8.30 15.87
CA SER A 58 6.10 -8.82 14.83
C SER A 58 5.95 -7.77 13.73
N LEU A 59 5.94 -8.22 12.48
CA LEU A 59 5.86 -7.36 11.31
C LEU A 59 4.41 -6.95 11.02
N LEU A 60 4.22 -5.65 10.81
CA LEU A 60 3.09 -5.08 10.10
C LEU A 60 3.63 -4.58 8.76
N PHE A 61 3.08 -5.07 7.66
CA PHE A 61 3.54 -4.70 6.33
C PHE A 61 2.40 -4.15 5.47
N THR A 62 2.64 -3.02 4.79
CA THR A 62 1.65 -2.38 3.93
C THR A 62 1.92 -2.74 2.47
N VAL A 63 0.91 -3.29 1.77
CA VAL A 63 1.01 -3.63 0.34
C VAL A 63 0.70 -2.42 -0.55
N ASN A 64 1.28 -2.43 -1.75
CA ASN A 64 1.05 -1.45 -2.79
C ASN A 64 -0.40 -1.53 -3.33
N ALA A 65 -1.26 -0.64 -2.83
CA ALA A 65 -2.67 -0.55 -3.24
C ALA A 65 -2.87 0.14 -4.61
N LEU A 66 -1.83 0.67 -5.24
CA LEU A 66 -1.89 1.29 -6.57
C LEU A 66 -1.44 0.36 -7.70
N ALA A 67 -0.96 -0.84 -7.40
CA ALA A 67 -0.59 -1.83 -8.41
C ALA A 67 -1.78 -2.13 -9.34
N GLY A 68 -1.54 -2.08 -10.66
CA GLY A 68 -2.56 -2.27 -11.69
C GLY A 68 -3.46 -1.05 -11.97
N ARG A 69 -3.39 0.01 -11.17
CA ARG A 69 -4.15 1.25 -11.39
C ARG A 69 -3.37 2.23 -12.24
N SER A 70 -4.09 3.11 -12.92
CA SER A 70 -3.52 4.19 -13.72
C SER A 70 -4.06 5.53 -13.27
N ARG A 71 -3.16 6.52 -13.12
CA ARG A 71 -3.54 7.89 -12.82
C ARG A 71 -4.14 8.55 -14.06
N THR A 72 -5.22 9.30 -13.89
CA THR A 72 -5.77 10.15 -14.95
C THR A 72 -4.71 11.17 -15.37
N PRO A 73 -4.42 11.32 -16.68
CA PRO A 73 -3.49 12.34 -17.15
C PRO A 73 -3.92 13.74 -16.72
N CYS A 74 -2.94 14.57 -16.36
CA CYS A 74 -3.15 15.99 -16.14
C CYS A 74 -2.68 16.78 -17.37
N GLU A 75 -3.21 17.99 -17.53
CA GLU A 75 -2.65 18.96 -18.47
C GLU A 75 -1.16 19.21 -18.17
N PRO A 76 -0.30 19.44 -19.19
CA PRO A 76 1.15 19.53 -19.01
C PRO A 76 1.64 20.59 -17.99
N ALA A 77 0.88 21.67 -17.80
CA ALA A 77 1.23 22.75 -16.88
C ALA A 77 0.87 22.47 -15.41
N VAL A 78 0.16 21.37 -15.13
CA VAL A 78 -0.31 21.04 -13.77
C VAL A 78 0.84 20.48 -12.94
N ASN A 79 1.20 21.21 -11.88
CA ASN A 79 2.12 20.71 -10.87
C ASN A 79 1.38 19.88 -9.81
N CYS A 80 1.66 18.58 -9.75
CA CYS A 80 1.09 17.69 -8.74
C CYS A 80 1.96 17.57 -7.47
N ARG A 81 3.24 17.98 -7.53
CA ARG A 81 4.18 17.83 -6.43
C ARG A 81 3.87 18.82 -5.31
N LEU A 82 3.44 18.29 -4.16
CA LEU A 82 3.18 19.06 -2.93
C LEU A 82 2.14 20.19 -3.04
N THR A 83 1.36 20.26 -4.12
CA THR A 83 0.29 21.24 -4.30
C THR A 83 -0.89 20.96 -3.36
N LYS A 84 -1.39 21.99 -2.68
CA LYS A 84 -2.57 21.94 -1.79
C LYS A 84 -3.51 23.13 -2.07
N PRO A 85 -4.81 22.91 -2.36
CA PRO A 85 -5.43 21.61 -2.61
C PRO A 85 -4.85 20.94 -3.87
N ALA A 86 -4.88 19.61 -3.91
CA ALA A 86 -4.40 18.88 -5.06
C ALA A 86 -5.38 19.03 -6.23
N PRO A 87 -4.91 19.34 -7.45
CA PRO A 87 -5.76 19.22 -8.64
C PRO A 87 -6.32 17.80 -8.76
N ALA A 88 -7.58 17.65 -9.18
CA ALA A 88 -8.27 16.35 -9.16
C ALA A 88 -7.52 15.26 -9.95
N CYS A 89 -7.00 15.59 -11.13
CA CYS A 89 -6.21 14.67 -11.96
C CYS A 89 -4.90 14.18 -11.29
N CYS A 90 -4.41 14.88 -10.27
CA CYS A 90 -3.20 14.48 -9.53
C CYS A 90 -3.48 13.34 -8.55
N THR A 91 -4.75 13.08 -8.21
CA THR A 91 -5.16 12.04 -7.25
C THR A 91 -6.22 11.07 -7.81
N ASP A 92 -6.73 11.31 -9.01
CA ASP A 92 -7.68 10.42 -9.69
C ASP A 92 -6.93 9.22 -10.27
N TYR A 93 -7.08 8.07 -9.62
CA TYR A 93 -6.54 6.78 -10.07
C TYR A 93 -7.70 5.85 -10.39
N ARG A 94 -7.61 5.19 -11.56
CA ARG A 94 -8.65 4.32 -12.11
C ARG A 94 -8.14 2.89 -12.30
N GLY A 95 -9.08 1.97 -12.47
CA GLY A 95 -8.81 0.55 -12.64
C GLY A 95 -8.90 -0.25 -11.34
N GLY A 96 -8.90 -1.58 -11.48
CA GLY A 96 -8.88 -2.53 -10.36
C GLY A 96 -7.49 -2.72 -9.76
N TRP A 97 -7.44 -3.32 -8.57
CA TRP A 97 -6.17 -3.69 -7.97
C TRP A 97 -5.62 -4.99 -8.57
N ASP A 98 -4.35 -4.96 -8.96
CA ASP A 98 -3.61 -6.18 -9.27
C ASP A 98 -2.90 -6.71 -8.01
N GLY A 99 -3.55 -7.64 -7.33
CA GLY A 99 -3.03 -8.27 -6.11
C GLY A 99 -1.94 -9.32 -6.32
N ARG A 100 -1.55 -9.65 -7.57
CA ARG A 100 -0.58 -10.73 -7.85
C ARG A 100 0.77 -10.50 -7.17
N ASN A 101 1.24 -9.25 -7.16
CA ASN A 101 2.50 -8.89 -6.52
C ASN A 101 2.46 -9.08 -4.99
N ALA A 102 1.37 -8.64 -4.34
CA ALA A 102 1.15 -8.87 -2.92
C ALA A 102 1.04 -10.37 -2.60
N ALA A 103 0.30 -11.13 -3.41
CA ALA A 103 0.15 -12.57 -3.23
C ALA A 103 1.48 -13.31 -3.28
N ALA A 104 2.39 -12.93 -4.19
CA ALA A 104 3.73 -13.53 -4.28
C ALA A 104 4.52 -13.35 -2.97
N LEU A 105 4.55 -12.13 -2.41
CA LEU A 105 5.21 -11.86 -1.14
C LEU A 105 4.59 -12.60 0.03
N LEU A 106 3.28 -12.54 0.14
CA LEU A 106 2.56 -13.07 1.28
C LEU A 106 2.68 -14.60 1.33
N ARG A 107 2.62 -15.28 0.18
CA ARG A 107 2.91 -16.72 0.09
C ARG A 107 4.36 -17.04 0.45
N HIS A 108 5.31 -16.22 -0.01
CA HIS A 108 6.72 -16.39 0.34
C HIS A 108 6.97 -16.24 1.86
N ALA A 109 6.39 -15.21 2.48
CA ALA A 109 6.47 -14.97 3.92
C ALA A 109 5.82 -16.10 4.73
N ALA A 110 4.64 -16.58 4.29
CA ALA A 110 3.93 -17.69 4.92
C ALA A 110 4.75 -19.00 4.87
N ALA A 111 5.32 -19.34 3.71
CA ALA A 111 6.14 -20.55 3.53
C ALA A 111 7.36 -20.55 4.45
N ARG A 112 7.92 -19.38 4.74
CA ARG A 112 9.06 -19.20 5.64
C ARG A 112 8.69 -19.05 7.11
N ARG A 113 7.40 -18.98 7.43
CA ARG A 113 6.87 -18.68 8.77
C ARG A 113 7.47 -17.38 9.33
N ASP A 114 7.59 -16.36 8.48
CA ASP A 114 8.04 -15.04 8.92
C ASP A 114 7.00 -14.43 9.90
N PRO A 115 7.43 -13.62 10.89
CA PRO A 115 6.58 -13.18 12.01
C PRO A 115 5.63 -12.05 11.62
N VAL A 116 4.77 -12.26 10.63
CA VAL A 116 3.80 -11.25 10.14
C VAL A 116 2.55 -11.26 11.02
N ALA A 117 2.32 -10.18 11.77
CA ALA A 117 1.11 -10.02 12.59
C ALA A 117 -0.04 -9.38 11.83
N ALA A 118 0.26 -8.46 10.91
CA ALA A 118 -0.76 -7.77 10.12
C ALA A 118 -0.28 -7.36 8.74
N VAL A 119 -1.21 -7.30 7.80
CA VAL A 119 -1.01 -6.80 6.45
C VAL A 119 -2.00 -5.67 6.20
N ALA A 120 -1.47 -4.52 5.80
CA ALA A 120 -2.27 -3.33 5.57
C ALA A 120 -2.43 -3.04 4.07
N PHE A 121 -3.58 -2.51 3.68
CA PHE A 121 -3.84 -2.13 2.29
C PHE A 121 -3.60 -0.64 2.10
N GLY A 122 -2.55 -0.26 1.37
CA GLY A 122 -2.29 1.14 1.01
C GLY A 122 -1.93 2.06 2.18
N ASN A 123 -1.50 3.28 1.83
CA ASN A 123 -1.10 4.32 2.78
C ASN A 123 -1.70 5.66 2.36
N GLU A 124 -2.60 6.20 3.17
CA GLU A 124 -3.21 7.53 2.98
C GLU A 124 -3.84 7.73 1.58
N LEU A 125 -4.62 6.74 1.13
CA LEU A 125 -5.28 6.75 -0.19
C LEU A 125 -6.79 7.01 -0.12
N GLY A 126 -7.31 7.32 1.07
CA GLY A 126 -8.74 7.56 1.32
C GLY A 126 -8.96 8.94 1.94
N GLY A 127 -10.21 9.42 1.86
CA GLY A 127 -10.61 10.69 2.47
C GLY A 127 -10.11 11.95 1.75
N ALA A 128 -10.49 13.11 2.30
CA ALA A 128 -10.13 14.43 1.84
C ALA A 128 -8.61 14.69 1.92
N ARG A 129 -7.93 14.06 2.89
CA ARG A 129 -6.49 14.24 3.14
C ARG A 129 -5.57 13.29 2.37
N ALA A 130 -6.12 12.46 1.48
CA ALA A 130 -5.34 11.52 0.71
C ALA A 130 -4.14 12.16 -0.04
N ILE A 131 -3.00 11.44 -0.07
CA ILE A 131 -1.75 11.96 -0.63
C ILE A 131 -1.64 11.63 -2.12
N GLU A 132 -1.33 10.38 -2.48
CA GLU A 132 -0.98 10.03 -3.86
C GLU A 132 -2.23 9.78 -4.71
N ALA A 133 -3.20 9.05 -4.18
CA ALA A 133 -4.48 8.77 -4.82
C ALA A 133 -5.61 9.04 -3.84
N ARG A 134 -6.82 9.33 -4.33
CA ARG A 134 -8.04 9.44 -3.53
C ARG A 134 -9.06 8.42 -4.02
N LEU A 135 -9.01 7.22 -3.46
CA LEU A 135 -9.95 6.15 -3.77
C LEU A 135 -11.27 6.36 -3.04
N GLY A 136 -12.38 6.07 -3.72
CA GLY A 136 -13.69 5.93 -3.09
C GLY A 136 -13.69 4.82 -2.05
N ALA A 137 -14.54 4.93 -1.02
CA ALA A 137 -14.59 3.97 0.07
C ALA A 137 -14.96 2.55 -0.40
N ASP A 138 -15.83 2.45 -1.40
CA ASP A 138 -16.25 1.22 -2.10
C ASP A 138 -15.07 0.57 -2.85
N VAL A 139 -14.34 1.34 -3.66
CA VAL A 139 -13.16 0.87 -4.40
C VAL A 139 -12.05 0.45 -3.45
N TYR A 140 -11.89 1.17 -2.33
CA TYR A 140 -10.96 0.83 -1.28
C TYR A 140 -11.35 -0.50 -0.61
N ALA A 141 -12.62 -0.66 -0.23
CA ALA A 141 -13.15 -1.87 0.40
C ALA A 141 -12.99 -3.11 -0.49
N GLN A 142 -13.23 -2.99 -1.80
CA GLN A 142 -12.97 -4.07 -2.76
C GLN A 142 -11.51 -4.54 -2.74
N GLY A 143 -10.57 -3.59 -2.66
CA GLY A 143 -9.14 -3.90 -2.52
C GLY A 143 -8.80 -4.60 -1.20
N ILE A 144 -9.40 -4.17 -0.08
CA ILE A 144 -9.24 -4.84 1.22
C ILE A 144 -9.83 -6.27 1.18
N ALA A 145 -10.98 -6.46 0.54
CA ALA A 145 -11.60 -7.78 0.39
C ALA A 145 -10.68 -8.74 -0.39
N GLN A 146 -10.13 -8.28 -1.51
CA GLN A 146 -9.15 -9.05 -2.28
C GLN A 146 -7.88 -9.35 -1.48
N LEU A 147 -7.37 -8.39 -0.69
CA LEU A 147 -6.22 -8.62 0.18
C LEU A 147 -6.52 -9.66 1.26
N ARG A 148 -7.70 -9.60 1.87
CA ARG A 148 -8.16 -10.60 2.85
C ARG A 148 -8.17 -11.99 2.25
N ASP A 149 -8.68 -12.14 1.04
CA ASP A 149 -8.73 -13.44 0.38
C ASP A 149 -7.31 -13.95 0.09
N ILE A 150 -6.39 -13.08 -0.37
CA ILE A 150 -4.96 -13.42 -0.53
C ILE A 150 -4.32 -13.87 0.80
N VAL A 151 -4.61 -13.17 1.90
CA VAL A 151 -4.08 -13.54 3.24
C VAL A 151 -4.67 -14.87 3.72
N ASN A 152 -5.96 -15.10 3.54
CA ASN A 152 -6.61 -16.37 3.88
C ASN A 152 -6.00 -17.54 3.08
N ASP A 153 -5.71 -17.34 1.80
CA ASP A 153 -5.09 -18.34 0.94
C ASP A 153 -3.64 -18.65 1.35
N ALA A 154 -2.87 -17.62 1.75
CA ALA A 154 -1.48 -17.79 2.17
C ALA A 154 -1.34 -18.40 3.57
N TRP A 155 -2.28 -18.14 4.48
CA TRP A 155 -2.32 -18.69 5.84
C TRP A 155 -3.66 -19.40 6.12
N PRO A 156 -3.81 -20.68 5.72
CA PRO A 156 -5.06 -21.42 5.89
C PRO A 156 -5.41 -21.65 7.37
N ASP A 157 -4.40 -21.78 8.24
CA ASP A 157 -4.59 -21.88 9.68
C ASP A 157 -4.95 -20.50 10.28
N ALA A 158 -6.11 -20.43 10.94
CA ALA A 158 -6.62 -19.19 11.53
C ALA A 158 -5.80 -18.70 12.74
N GLU A 159 -5.11 -19.60 13.45
CA GLU A 159 -4.32 -19.26 14.63
C GLU A 159 -3.01 -18.52 14.28
N THR A 160 -2.49 -18.76 13.07
CA THR A 160 -1.25 -18.15 12.58
C THR A 160 -1.49 -17.10 11.49
N ARG A 161 -2.75 -16.84 11.15
CA ARG A 161 -3.13 -15.93 10.08
C ARG A 161 -2.94 -14.46 10.48
N PRO A 162 -2.20 -13.66 9.69
CA PRO A 162 -2.09 -12.22 9.92
C PRO A 162 -3.44 -11.52 9.82
N LEU A 163 -3.62 -10.45 10.60
CA LEU A 163 -4.79 -9.59 10.47
C LEU A 163 -4.70 -8.73 9.21
N VAL A 164 -5.83 -8.53 8.53
CA VAL A 164 -5.96 -7.46 7.54
C VAL A 164 -6.43 -6.19 8.23
N ILE A 165 -5.68 -5.10 8.03
CA ILE A 165 -5.93 -3.80 8.65
C ILE A 165 -5.98 -2.71 7.58
N ALA A 166 -6.76 -1.66 7.84
CA ALA A 166 -6.99 -0.56 6.90
C ALA A 166 -7.61 0.63 7.66
N PRO A 167 -7.75 1.82 7.08
CA PRO A 167 -7.24 2.23 5.77
C PRO A 167 -5.91 3.00 5.83
N ASN A 168 -5.26 3.13 6.99
CA ASN A 168 -4.06 3.98 7.15
C ASN A 168 -4.27 5.39 6.57
N ILE A 169 -5.44 6.00 6.78
CA ILE A 169 -5.72 7.35 6.28
C ILE A 169 -5.33 8.39 7.31
N GLN A 170 -4.94 9.56 6.85
CA GLN A 170 -4.96 10.74 7.69
C GLN A 170 -6.43 11.15 7.87
N ILE A 171 -6.94 11.10 9.11
CA ILE A 171 -8.32 11.49 9.40
C ILE A 171 -8.42 12.99 9.62
N ASP A 172 -9.36 13.61 8.92
CA ASP A 172 -10.01 14.86 9.29
C ASP A 172 -11.44 14.57 9.75
N ALA A 173 -11.76 14.83 11.02
CA ALA A 173 -12.99 14.35 11.64
C ALA A 173 -14.27 14.88 10.97
N GLN A 174 -14.21 16.06 10.35
CA GLN A 174 -15.34 16.67 9.66
C GLN A 174 -15.43 16.18 8.21
N ASP A 175 -14.32 16.18 7.48
CA ASP A 175 -14.31 15.92 6.05
C ASP A 175 -14.35 14.42 5.70
N ASP A 176 -13.88 13.55 6.61
CA ASP A 176 -13.72 12.11 6.34
C ASP A 176 -14.80 11.22 6.97
N ALA A 177 -15.75 11.78 7.73
CA ALA A 177 -16.77 11.00 8.42
C ALA A 177 -17.61 10.15 7.45
N ALA A 178 -18.08 10.73 6.34
CA ALA A 178 -18.86 10.02 5.34
C ALA A 178 -18.04 8.94 4.61
N TRP A 179 -16.77 9.24 4.31
CA TRP A 179 -15.88 8.28 3.67
C TRP A 179 -15.58 7.09 4.59
N LEU A 180 -15.31 7.34 5.87
CA LEU A 180 -15.04 6.30 6.86
C LEU A 180 -16.27 5.46 7.16
N ALA A 181 -17.46 6.08 7.28
CA ALA A 181 -18.72 5.38 7.43
C ALA A 181 -19.00 4.47 6.22
N GLY A 182 -18.76 4.98 5.01
CA GLY A 182 -18.85 4.17 3.78
C GLY A 182 -17.88 2.99 3.82
N LEU A 183 -16.63 3.20 4.22
CA LEU A 183 -15.65 2.12 4.30
C LEU A 183 -16.08 1.02 5.28
N VAL A 184 -16.51 1.40 6.49
CA VAL A 184 -16.94 0.44 7.51
C VAL A 184 -18.21 -0.30 7.06
N HIS A 185 -19.10 0.37 6.33
CA HIS A 185 -20.28 -0.25 5.74
C HIS A 185 -19.93 -1.29 4.67
N GLU A 186 -19.02 -0.95 3.75
CA GLU A 186 -18.60 -1.82 2.64
C GLU A 186 -17.63 -2.93 3.06
N ALA A 187 -16.88 -2.73 4.15
CA ALA A 187 -15.92 -3.69 4.70
C ALA A 187 -16.27 -4.13 6.14
N PRO A 188 -17.45 -4.72 6.40
CA PRO A 188 -17.87 -5.10 7.75
C PRO A 188 -17.02 -6.23 8.35
N PHE A 189 -16.20 -6.89 7.52
CA PHE A 189 -15.25 -7.92 7.93
C PHE A 189 -13.94 -7.34 8.49
N LEU A 190 -13.70 -6.04 8.38
CA LEU A 190 -12.47 -5.39 8.86
C LEU A 190 -12.50 -5.31 10.39
N LYS A 191 -11.54 -5.95 11.05
CA LYS A 191 -11.48 -6.01 12.53
C LYS A 191 -10.80 -4.80 13.17
N ILE A 192 -9.89 -4.14 12.44
CA ILE A 192 -9.09 -3.03 12.96
C ILE A 192 -9.10 -1.89 11.94
N VAL A 193 -9.49 -0.72 12.42
CA VAL A 193 -9.43 0.54 11.69
C VAL A 193 -8.20 1.33 12.14
N THR A 194 -7.38 1.76 11.19
CA THR A 194 -6.10 2.44 11.40
C THR A 194 -6.12 3.84 10.79
N HIS A 195 -5.50 4.80 11.46
CA HIS A 195 -5.40 6.18 10.99
C HIS A 195 -4.07 6.80 11.37
N HIS A 196 -3.68 7.84 10.64
CA HIS A 196 -2.50 8.66 10.92
C HIS A 196 -2.92 9.99 11.51
N LEU A 197 -2.15 10.47 12.49
CA LEU A 197 -2.36 11.74 13.16
C LEU A 197 -1.07 12.56 13.15
N TYR A 198 -1.14 13.77 12.60
CA TYR A 198 -0.02 14.71 12.53
C TYR A 198 -0.42 16.07 13.14
N PRO A 199 -0.34 16.23 14.48
CA PRO A 199 -0.87 17.42 15.16
C PRO A 199 -0.19 18.74 14.73
N LEU A 200 1.08 18.66 14.33
CA LEU A 200 1.91 19.82 13.99
C LEU A 200 2.02 20.08 12.47
N GLY A 201 1.41 19.23 11.64
CA GLY A 201 1.53 19.32 10.18
C GLY A 201 2.95 19.08 9.65
N PRO A 202 3.23 19.42 8.38
CA PRO A 202 4.49 19.09 7.71
C PRO A 202 5.69 19.97 8.14
N GLY A 203 5.50 20.89 9.09
CA GLY A 203 6.43 21.98 9.37
C GLY A 203 6.44 23.04 8.25
N ASN A 204 6.68 24.30 8.61
CA ASN A 204 6.86 25.37 7.64
C ASN A 204 8.14 26.15 7.94
N PHE A 205 9.19 25.92 7.14
CA PHE A 205 10.48 26.62 7.26
C PHE A 205 10.35 28.13 7.02
N SER A 206 9.30 28.61 6.35
CA SER A 206 9.06 30.04 6.19
C SER A 206 8.58 30.73 7.48
N LYS A 207 8.47 30.00 8.59
CA LYS A 207 8.04 30.50 9.91
C LYS A 207 9.09 30.32 10.99
N VAL A 208 10.31 29.95 10.62
CA VAL A 208 11.47 29.92 11.54
C VAL A 208 12.26 31.19 11.25
N GLU A 209 12.06 32.21 12.10
CA GLU A 209 12.91 33.41 12.17
C GLU A 209 14.28 33.09 12.78
#